data_AF-A0A8S4QH00-F1
#
_entry.id   AF-A0A8S4QH00-F1
#
_cell.length_a   1.000
_cell.length_b   1.000
_cell.length_c   1.000
_cell.angle_alpha   90.00
_cell.angle_beta   90.00
_cell.angle_gamma   90.00
#
_symmetry.space_group_name_H-M   'P 1'
#
loop_
_entity.id
_entity.type
_entity.pdbx_description
1 polymer ?
#
loop_
_entity_poly.entity_id
_entity_poly.type
_entity_poly.pdbx_seq_one_letter_code
_entity_poly.pdbx_strand_id
1 'polypeptide(L)'
;MIDKWTSGYDIYRKAYNALHGNGQFVIDNSNFLDGFPRRLLIPKGRVGGMPFHFLVYINEHRAPLPPYGTGVNPEKVYGIGTGANRMTTYPLHFPLDRPLYEWQIKRLTNLHIQDVQISHKTTP
;
A
#
# COMPACT_ATOMS: atom_id res chain seq x y z
N MET A 1 2.82 -3.55 2.25
CA MET A 1 1.51 -4.20 2.55
C MET A 1 1.67 -4.97 3.84
N ILE A 2 0.65 -4.96 4.69
CA ILE A 2 0.74 -5.62 6.01
C ILE A 2 -0.14 -6.85 6.04
N ASP A 3 0.49 -7.98 6.32
CA ASP A 3 -0.17 -9.29 6.38
C ASP A 3 -0.12 -9.89 7.79
N LYS A 4 0.80 -9.42 8.64
CA LYS A 4 1.05 -10.03 9.94
C LYS A 4 1.43 -8.99 10.98
N TRP A 5 0.49 -8.72 11.89
CA TRP A 5 0.78 -8.02 13.14
C TRP A 5 1.00 -9.05 14.24
N THR A 6 2.07 -8.86 15.03
CA THR A 6 2.23 -9.63 16.27
C THR A 6 1.10 -9.27 17.22
N SER A 7 0.43 -10.27 17.79
CA SER A 7 -0.66 -10.03 18.74
C SER A 7 -0.14 -9.33 20.01
N GLY A 8 -1.01 -8.55 20.67
CA GLY A 8 -0.66 -7.92 21.95
C GLY A 8 -0.25 -8.93 23.02
N TYR A 9 -0.86 -10.11 23.02
CA TYR A 9 -0.50 -11.22 23.91
C TYR A 9 0.93 -11.71 23.66
N ASP A 10 1.32 -11.91 22.40
CA ASP A 10 2.67 -12.36 22.07
C ASP A 10 3.73 -11.31 22.44
N ILE A 11 3.42 -10.02 22.25
CA ILE A 11 4.29 -8.92 22.67
C ILE A 11 4.46 -8.95 24.20
N TYR A 12 3.35 -9.03 24.94
CA TYR A 12 3.36 -9.11 26.40
C TYR A 12 4.16 -10.32 26.90
N ARG A 13 3.91 -11.51 26.35
CA ARG A 13 4.59 -12.75 26.72
C ARG A 13 6.10 -12.65 26.50
N LYS A 14 6.53 -12.12 25.35
CA LYS A 14 7.96 -11.92 25.03
C LYS A 14 8.61 -10.92 26.00
N ALA A 15 7.95 -9.81 26.31
CA ALA A 15 8.48 -8.81 27.23
C ALA A 15 8.57 -9.35 28.67
N TYR A 16 7.53 -10.05 29.13
CA TYR A 16 7.49 -10.67 30.46
C TYR A 16 8.62 -11.70 30.63
N ASN A 17 8.81 -12.57 29.65
CA ASN A 17 9.88 -13.59 29.70
C ASN A 17 11.27 -12.95 29.74
N ALA A 18 11.51 -11.92 28.92
CA ALA A 18 12.78 -11.21 28.91
C ALA A 18 13.09 -10.52 30.25
N LEU A 19 12.07 -9.92 30.90
CA LEU A 19 12.20 -9.32 32.23
C LEU A 19 12.66 -10.33 33.29
N HIS A 20 12.22 -11.59 33.18
CA HIS A 20 12.55 -12.68 34.10
C HIS A 20 13.82 -13.45 33.69
N GLY A 21 14.62 -12.91 32.77
CA GLY A 21 15.86 -13.54 32.30
C GLY A 21 15.66 -14.71 31.33
N ASN A 22 14.41 -14.99 30.92
CA ASN A 22 14.07 -16.08 30.00
C ASN A 22 14.08 -15.58 28.55
N GLY A 23 15.28 -15.32 28.03
CA GLY A 23 15.49 -14.87 26.64
C GLY A 23 15.58 -13.35 26.48
N GLN A 24 15.47 -12.87 25.24
CA GLN A 24 15.61 -11.46 24.89
C GLN A 24 14.35 -10.91 24.23
N PHE A 25 14.00 -9.66 24.55
CA PHE A 25 12.95 -8.93 23.84
C PHE A 25 13.56 -8.19 22.64
N VAL A 26 13.48 -8.82 21.46
CA VAL A 26 13.92 -8.23 20.20
C VAL A 26 12.72 -7.62 19.48
N ILE A 27 12.81 -6.33 19.16
CA ILE A 27 11.83 -5.66 18.32
C ILE A 27 12.04 -6.13 16.89
N ASP A 28 11.04 -6.81 16.35
CA ASP A 28 11.02 -7.22 14.95
C ASP A 28 10.76 -5.99 14.07
N ASN A 29 11.84 -5.49 13.45
CA ASN A 29 11.79 -4.35 12.55
C ASN A 29 11.04 -4.63 11.25
N SER A 30 10.54 -5.84 10.99
CA SER A 30 9.64 -6.15 9.87
C SER A 30 8.16 -6.02 10.23
N ASN A 31 7.83 -5.93 11.53
CA ASN A 31 6.46 -5.83 12.03
C ASN A 31 6.02 -4.36 12.09
N PHE A 32 5.66 -3.82 10.93
CA PHE A 32 5.19 -2.46 10.78
C PHE A 32 3.71 -2.34 11.17
N LEU A 33 3.38 -1.35 11.99
CA LEU A 33 1.99 -1.02 12.35
C LEU A 33 1.31 -0.18 11.27
N ASP A 34 2.10 0.38 10.36
CA ASP A 34 1.71 1.44 9.46
C ASP A 34 1.70 0.90 8.02
N GLY A 35 0.51 0.53 7.54
CA GLY A 35 0.32 0.12 6.15
C GLY A 35 -1.08 -0.37 5.83
N PHE A 36 -1.37 -0.46 4.53
CA PHE A 36 -2.65 -0.96 4.08
C PHE A 36 -2.73 -2.49 4.20
N PRO A 37 -3.78 -3.05 4.81
CA PRO A 37 -3.95 -4.51 4.91
C PRO A 37 -4.14 -5.13 3.53
N ARG A 38 -3.31 -6.11 3.15
CA ARG A 38 -3.40 -6.75 1.83
C ARG A 38 -4.75 -7.40 1.55
N ARG A 39 -5.38 -7.95 2.59
CA ARG A 39 -6.72 -8.57 2.51
C ARG A 39 -7.84 -7.59 2.14
N LEU A 40 -7.57 -6.28 2.20
CA LEU A 40 -8.51 -5.22 1.83
C LEU A 40 -8.12 -4.51 0.53
N LEU A 41 -7.09 -4.98 -0.19
CA LEU A 41 -6.53 -4.32 -1.37
C LEU A 41 -7.56 -4.07 -2.48
N ILE A 42 -8.52 -4.97 -2.59
CA ILE A 42 -9.57 -4.94 -3.59
C ILE A 42 -10.92 -4.76 -2.85
N PRO A 43 -11.85 -3.94 -3.36
CA PRO A 43 -13.19 -3.84 -2.80
C PRO A 43 -13.89 -5.20 -2.73
N LYS A 44 -14.83 -5.36 -1.78
CA LYS A 44 -15.54 -6.63 -1.56
C LYS A 44 -16.24 -7.18 -2.82
N GLY A 45 -16.80 -6.29 -3.65
CA GLY A 45 -17.66 -6.69 -4.78
C GLY A 45 -19.03 -7.22 -4.35
N ARG A 46 -19.71 -7.92 -5.25
CA ARG A 46 -21.04 -8.52 -5.04
C ARG A 46 -21.05 -9.98 -5.49
N VAL A 47 -21.98 -10.80 -5.01
CA VAL A 47 -22.07 -12.23 -5.39
C VAL A 47 -22.23 -12.39 -6.91
N GLY A 48 -23.12 -11.61 -7.53
CA GLY A 48 -23.30 -11.57 -8.98
C GLY A 48 -22.20 -10.82 -9.76
N GLY A 49 -21.11 -10.44 -9.09
CA GLY A 49 -20.05 -9.61 -9.64
C GLY A 49 -20.42 -8.12 -9.67
N MET A 50 -19.47 -7.28 -9.28
CA MET A 50 -19.58 -5.82 -9.33
C MET A 50 -18.62 -5.27 -10.39
N PRO A 51 -19.10 -4.46 -11.36
CA PRO A 51 -18.24 -3.90 -12.39
C PRO A 51 -17.35 -2.79 -11.82
N PHE A 52 -16.11 -2.75 -12.28
CA PHE A 52 -15.13 -1.70 -12.00
C PHE A 52 -14.30 -1.42 -13.26
N HIS A 53 -13.69 -0.25 -13.32
CA HIS A 53 -12.66 0.06 -14.32
C HIS A 53 -11.28 -0.20 -13.71
N PHE A 54 -10.49 -1.05 -14.36
CA PHE A 54 -9.07 -1.25 -14.07
C PHE A 54 -8.25 -0.34 -14.97
N LEU A 55 -7.62 0.67 -14.38
CA LEU A 55 -6.83 1.66 -15.10
C LEU A 55 -5.35 1.37 -14.92
N VAL A 56 -4.62 1.31 -16.04
CA VAL A 56 -3.16 1.26 -16.08
C VAL A 56 -2.65 2.49 -16.80
N TYR A 57 -1.68 3.16 -16.19
CA TYR A 57 -1.02 4.33 -16.76
C TYR A 57 0.49 4.19 -16.63
N ILE A 58 1.19 4.44 -17.74
CA ILE A 58 2.65 4.35 -17.82
C ILE A 58 3.18 5.74 -18.12
N ASN A 59 4.18 6.17 -17.37
CA ASN A 59 4.83 7.47 -17.58
C ASN A 59 6.35 7.34 -17.46
N GLU A 60 7.05 8.34 -17.97
CA GLU A 60 8.47 8.53 -17.73
C GLU A 60 8.74 8.63 -16.22
N HIS A 61 9.77 7.92 -15.76
CA HIS A 61 10.17 8.00 -14.36
C HIS A 61 10.90 9.31 -14.08
N ARG A 62 10.47 10.03 -13.04
CA ARG A 62 11.16 11.23 -12.55
C ARG A 62 11.47 11.08 -11.07
N ALA A 63 12.76 11.04 -10.74
CA ALA A 63 13.23 10.85 -9.39
C ALA A 63 12.72 11.97 -8.44
N PRO A 64 12.29 11.62 -7.22
CA PRO A 64 11.87 12.59 -6.22
C PRO A 64 13.06 13.30 -5.57
N LEU A 65 12.81 14.47 -4.98
CA LEU A 65 13.77 15.17 -4.12
C LEU A 65 13.14 15.36 -2.73
N PRO A 66 13.69 14.77 -1.65
CA PRO A 66 14.88 13.91 -1.59
C PRO A 66 14.68 12.54 -2.28
N PRO A 67 15.76 11.83 -2.65
CA PRO A 67 15.66 10.48 -3.23
C PRO A 67 14.87 9.51 -2.34
N TYR A 68 14.09 8.63 -2.96
CA TYR A 68 13.32 7.60 -2.26
C TYR A 68 14.20 6.76 -1.33
N GLY A 69 13.76 6.54 -0.09
CA GLY A 69 14.51 5.78 0.92
C GLY A 69 15.58 6.58 1.67
N THR A 70 15.77 7.86 1.39
CA THR A 70 16.75 8.68 2.13
C THR A 70 16.33 8.81 3.60
N GLY A 71 17.10 8.19 4.49
CA GLY A 71 16.86 8.24 5.95
C GLY A 71 15.62 7.48 6.43
N VAL A 72 14.98 6.66 5.59
CA VAL A 72 13.83 5.81 5.97
C VAL A 72 13.96 4.41 5.40
N ASN A 73 13.34 3.44 6.06
CA ASN A 73 13.11 2.13 5.46
C ASN A 73 11.98 2.26 4.41
N PRO A 74 12.27 2.07 3.10
CA PRO A 74 11.26 2.17 2.03
C PRO A 74 10.15 1.12 2.11
N GLU A 75 10.36 0.01 2.84
CA GLU A 75 9.33 -0.99 3.09
C GLU A 75 8.26 -0.51 4.09
N LYS A 76 8.53 0.58 4.84
CA LYS A 76 7.55 1.25 5.69
C LYS A 76 6.66 2.14 4.83
N VAL A 77 5.37 1.81 4.81
CA VAL A 77 4.42 2.27 3.79
C VAL A 77 4.20 3.78 3.80
N TYR A 78 4.40 4.45 4.94
CA TYR A 78 4.06 5.87 5.06
C TYR A 78 5.24 6.81 5.21
N GLY A 79 6.47 6.31 5.42
CA GLY A 79 7.71 7.10 5.58
C GLY A 79 7.53 8.44 6.31
N ILE A 80 6.80 8.38 7.42
CA ILE A 80 6.48 9.52 8.28
C ILE A 80 7.79 10.11 8.83
N GLY A 81 7.97 11.41 8.66
CA GLY A 81 9.09 12.16 9.27
C GLY A 81 10.22 12.59 8.33
N THR A 82 10.41 11.95 7.17
CA THR A 82 11.53 12.32 6.25
C THR A 82 11.09 12.82 4.88
N GLY A 83 9.84 12.55 4.46
CA GLY A 83 9.35 12.90 3.13
C GLY A 83 9.96 12.09 1.97
N ALA A 84 10.92 11.18 2.25
CA ALA A 84 11.57 10.32 1.28
C ALA A 84 10.77 9.03 0.98
N ASN A 85 9.45 9.11 1.08
CA ASN A 85 8.50 8.00 0.85
C ASN A 85 7.90 8.00 -0.56
N ARG A 86 8.15 9.06 -1.33
CA ARG A 86 7.67 9.18 -2.71
C ARG A 86 8.58 8.41 -3.64
N MET A 87 8.01 7.65 -4.57
CA MET A 87 8.78 6.96 -5.62
C MET A 87 9.05 7.86 -6.83
N THR A 88 8.30 8.96 -6.98
CA THR A 88 8.44 9.89 -8.10
C THR A 88 8.21 11.33 -7.64
N THR A 89 8.62 12.31 -8.45
CA THR A 89 8.32 13.74 -8.21
C THR A 89 6.86 14.13 -8.50
N TYR A 90 6.05 13.23 -9.06
CA TYR A 90 4.67 13.54 -9.43
C TYR A 90 3.80 13.76 -8.18
N PRO A 91 2.72 14.55 -8.29
CA PRO A 91 1.73 14.69 -7.22
C PRO A 91 1.16 13.32 -6.79
N LEU A 92 0.73 13.25 -5.53
CA LEU A 92 -0.01 12.08 -5.06
C LEU A 92 -1.29 11.91 -5.88
N HIS A 93 -1.60 10.66 -6.24
CA HIS A 93 -2.72 10.28 -7.10
C HIS A 93 -2.62 10.67 -8.58
N PHE A 94 -1.49 11.23 -9.04
CA PHE A 94 -1.26 11.45 -10.47
C PHE A 94 -1.40 10.13 -11.27
N PRO A 95 -2.11 10.10 -12.42
CA PRO A 95 -2.65 11.23 -13.18
C PRO A 95 -4.12 11.59 -12.87
N LEU A 96 -4.70 11.03 -11.80
CA LEU A 96 -6.10 11.20 -11.41
C LEU A 96 -6.30 12.30 -10.36
N ASP A 97 -5.27 13.11 -10.08
CA ASP A 97 -5.31 14.21 -9.12
C ASP A 97 -6.11 15.43 -9.62
N ARG A 98 -6.54 15.42 -10.89
CA ARG A 98 -7.28 16.50 -11.55
C ARG A 98 -8.44 15.96 -12.37
N PRO A 99 -9.46 16.80 -12.68
CA PRO A 99 -10.51 16.41 -13.60
C PRO A 99 -9.95 15.96 -14.95
N LEU A 100 -10.35 14.76 -15.37
CA LEU A 100 -10.02 14.20 -16.67
C LEU A 100 -11.24 14.27 -17.57
N TYR A 101 -11.03 14.78 -18.77
CA TYR A 101 -12.04 14.82 -19.82
C TYR A 101 -11.73 13.79 -20.90
N GLU A 102 -12.79 13.22 -21.48
CA GLU A 102 -12.67 12.15 -22.48
C GLU A 102 -11.75 12.53 -23.66
N TRP A 103 -11.84 13.78 -24.12
CA TRP A 103 -11.02 14.30 -25.22
C TRP A 103 -9.52 14.35 -24.90
N GLN A 104 -9.14 14.44 -23.61
CA GLN A 104 -7.74 14.42 -23.17
C GLN A 104 -7.18 13.00 -23.20
N ILE A 105 -7.99 11.99 -22.87
CA ILE A 105 -7.54 10.61 -22.73
C ILE A 105 -7.64 9.80 -24.02
N LYS A 106 -8.57 10.14 -24.93
CA LYS A 106 -8.82 9.37 -26.17
C LYS A 106 -7.59 9.15 -27.05
N ARG A 107 -6.61 10.06 -26.99
CA ARG A 107 -5.40 10.03 -27.83
C ARG A 107 -4.17 9.50 -27.09
N LEU A 108 -4.28 9.17 -25.81
CA LEU A 108 -3.16 8.67 -25.02
C LEU A 108 -2.90 7.21 -25.37
N THR A 109 -1.65 6.89 -25.68
CA THR A 109 -1.19 5.51 -25.93
C THR A 109 -0.65 4.84 -24.67
N ASN A 110 -0.44 5.62 -23.60
CA ASN A 110 0.15 5.21 -22.34
C ASN A 110 -0.86 5.14 -21.19
N LEU A 111 -2.15 5.24 -21.49
CA LEU A 111 -3.26 5.05 -20.55
C LEU A 111 -4.22 4.02 -21.12
N HIS A 112 -4.52 2.98 -20.34
CA HIS A 112 -5.44 1.92 -20.72
C HIS A 112 -6.48 1.68 -19.62
N ILE A 113 -7.74 1.54 -20.02
CA ILE A 113 -8.86 1.26 -19.11
C ILE A 113 -9.52 -0.03 -19.58
N GLN A 114 -9.66 -0.98 -18.65
CA GLN A 114 -10.30 -2.26 -18.89
C GLN A 114 -11.47 -2.45 -17.92
N ASP A 115 -12.61 -2.90 -18.42
CA ASP A 115 -13.73 -3.30 -17.58
C ASP A 115 -13.43 -4.64 -16.91
N VAL A 116 -13.55 -4.67 -15.57
CA VAL A 116 -13.32 -5.86 -14.76
C VAL A 116 -14.49 -6.09 -13.81
N GLN A 117 -14.64 -7.33 -13.34
CA GLN A 117 -15.72 -7.70 -12.44
C GLN A 117 -15.14 -8.33 -11.16
N ILE A 118 -15.56 -7.81 -10.00
CA ILE A 118 -15.14 -8.35 -8.70
C ILE A 118 -16.33 -9.07 -8.08
N SER A 119 -16.19 -10.38 -7.87
CA SER A 119 -17.20 -11.21 -7.24
C SER A 119 -16.84 -11.58 -5.80
N HIS A 120 -17.84 -11.50 -4.92
CA HIS A 120 -17.70 -11.94 -3.54
C HIS A 120 -18.20 -13.36 -3.38
N LYS A 121 -17.34 -14.27 -2.94
CA LYS A 121 -17.75 -15.61 -2.51
C LYS A 121 -18.27 -15.52 -1.08
N THR A 122 -19.56 -15.77 -0.87
CA THR A 122 -20.13 -15.93 0.48
C THR A 122 -19.59 -17.21 1.09
N THR A 123 -19.08 -17.11 2.31
CA THR A 123 -18.80 -18.29 3.13
C THR A 123 -20.15 -18.90 3.56
N PRO A 124 -20.34 -20.23 3.47
CA PRO A 124 -21.48 -20.93 4.04
C PRO A 124 -21.63 -20.69 5.55
#